data_AF-A0AAD7VP95-F1
#
_entry.id   AF-A0AAD7VP95-F1
#
_cell.length_a   1.000
_cell.length_b   1.000
_cell.length_c   1.000
_cell.angle_alpha   90.00
_cell.angle_beta   90.00
_cell.angle_gamma   90.00
#
_symmetry.space_group_name_H-M   'P 1'
#
loop_
_entity.id
_entity.type
_entity.pdbx_description
1 polymer ?
#
loop_
_entity_poly.entity_id
_entity_poly.type
_entity_poly.pdbx_seq_one_letter_code
_entity_poly.pdbx_strand_id
1 'polypeptide(L)'
;MAAAPVVATSDDLSKDPAFIDQLNATALTKPSNDHHETTSHGHIEADKVSTLQPLSPKRVSGRKKLDAGKVNDLIQSKISQLESDVVQEEDEEKVMARAARKANKELTELVDSHEDYLGKITAIQQKYSELFQEMKRHERDHMRAKKRAEQLQKEKDQARSEMKKALSVREKLENLCRELQKENKRIMDESKKLAQSEQEKRDELSAKFESKIVEVKSRMEMHNHGKLIAQADENDVLKDRLKTFFEQYELRDAQLQKLLRSKDLEVQVYMARYDRQRKLADSETARAKMLLNQVSTFTQTETELRSQLNVYVEKFKQVEDTLNNSNDLFMTFRKEMEQMTKKTKRLEKENKILIKKAETMNKNILEMVEERTKQQKEAETTKKRMAKLENLCRALQAERIALENKIAELEGGIHESYDDDDVEYDDDDEEYDDDEEDEDGVDDLEVDEEGDALEGAESPDLDENSNFLFDMKTIEQALRKYEPAHVSGDEPCPIHNESAPRRQERLKVLLEEHKHQIKIDSVDYIHMQR
;
A
#
# COMPACT_ATOMS: atom_id res chain seq x y z
N MET A 1 -24.58 -25.84 -21.83
CA MET A 1 -23.77 -27.02 -21.40
C MET A 1 -22.62 -26.42 -20.60
N ALA A 2 -22.68 -26.47 -19.27
CA ALA A 2 -22.31 -27.60 -18.40
C ALA A 2 -20.80 -27.60 -18.11
N ALA A 3 -20.31 -27.73 -16.87
CA ALA A 3 -20.99 -27.67 -15.56
C ALA A 3 -19.97 -27.28 -14.47
N ALA A 4 -20.44 -26.80 -13.31
CA ALA A 4 -19.58 -26.51 -12.17
C ALA A 4 -19.56 -27.67 -11.15
N PRO A 5 -18.42 -27.97 -10.52
CA PRO A 5 -18.35 -28.44 -9.14
C PRO A 5 -18.18 -27.20 -8.22
N VAL A 6 -19.16 -26.81 -7.41
CA VAL A 6 -19.63 -27.47 -6.18
C VAL A 6 -18.55 -27.48 -5.09
N VAL A 7 -18.71 -26.56 -4.14
CA VAL A 7 -18.08 -26.62 -2.82
C VAL A 7 -18.70 -27.79 -2.07
N ALA A 8 -17.87 -28.64 -1.47
CA ALA A 8 -18.29 -29.70 -0.55
C ALA A 8 -17.63 -29.49 0.82
N THR A 9 -18.43 -29.51 1.87
CA THR A 9 -17.99 -29.37 3.27
C THR A 9 -17.32 -30.66 3.76
N SER A 10 -16.14 -30.54 4.39
CA SER A 10 -15.43 -31.68 4.98
C SER A 10 -15.93 -31.98 6.39
N ASP A 11 -17.15 -32.52 6.49
CA ASP A 11 -17.70 -33.14 7.70
C ASP A 11 -18.02 -34.62 7.45
N ASP A 12 -17.91 -35.43 8.50
CA ASP A 12 -18.24 -36.87 8.60
C ASP A 12 -17.55 -37.86 7.63
N LEU A 13 -16.23 -38.02 7.78
CA LEU A 13 -15.54 -39.31 7.52
C LEU A 13 -14.68 -39.71 8.74
N SER A 14 -15.34 -40.01 9.87
CA SER A 14 -14.68 -40.56 11.06
C SER A 14 -15.63 -41.46 11.89
N LYS A 15 -16.17 -42.51 11.25
CA LYS A 15 -16.92 -43.59 11.91
C LYS A 15 -16.45 -44.96 11.41
N ASP A 16 -15.25 -45.35 11.83
CA ASP A 16 -14.77 -46.73 11.74
C ASP A 16 -14.01 -47.05 13.06
N PRO A 17 -14.41 -48.07 13.86
CA PRO A 17 -14.03 -48.14 15.28
C PRO A 17 -12.66 -48.81 15.50
N ALA A 18 -11.58 -48.14 15.07
CA ALA A 18 -10.24 -48.72 15.00
C ALA A 18 -9.16 -48.02 15.87
N PHE A 19 -9.54 -47.29 16.95
CA PHE A 19 -8.56 -46.65 17.84
C PHE A 19 -8.89 -46.65 19.35
N ILE A 20 -9.69 -47.61 19.84
CA ILE A 20 -9.78 -47.92 21.28
C ILE A 20 -9.75 -49.44 21.46
N ASP A 21 -8.64 -50.09 21.09
CA ASP A 21 -8.38 -51.48 21.50
C ASP A 21 -6.88 -51.87 21.46
N GLN A 22 -6.04 -51.16 22.24
CA GLN A 22 -4.62 -51.53 22.38
C GLN A 22 -3.99 -51.15 23.73
N LEU A 23 -4.62 -51.55 24.85
CA LEU A 23 -3.95 -51.53 26.17
C LEU A 23 -4.51 -52.54 27.21
N ASN A 24 -5.00 -53.70 26.77
CA ASN A 24 -5.54 -54.73 27.68
C ASN A 24 -5.35 -56.19 27.17
N ALA A 25 -4.10 -56.62 26.97
CA ALA A 25 -3.82 -57.96 26.39
C ALA A 25 -2.50 -58.62 26.83
N THR A 26 -2.30 -58.92 28.12
CA THR A 26 -1.36 -60.00 28.52
C THR A 26 -1.69 -60.61 29.89
N ALA A 27 -1.45 -61.92 30.03
CA ALA A 27 -1.28 -62.67 31.29
C ALA A 27 -2.50 -62.86 32.24
N LEU A 28 -3.51 -63.64 31.82
CA LEU A 28 -4.33 -64.39 32.79
C LEU A 28 -4.96 -65.67 32.19
N THR A 29 -4.27 -66.81 32.30
CA THR A 29 -4.84 -68.15 32.05
C THR A 29 -4.28 -69.21 33.02
N LYS A 30 -5.18 -69.97 33.66
CA LYS A 30 -4.95 -71.33 34.18
C LYS A 30 -5.68 -72.32 33.26
N PRO A 31 -5.23 -73.58 33.18
CA PRO A 31 -5.96 -74.70 33.80
C PRO A 31 -5.00 -75.56 34.69
N SER A 32 -5.37 -76.49 35.59
CA SER A 32 -6.27 -77.67 35.54
C SER A 32 -5.80 -78.77 34.56
N ASN A 33 -5.74 -80.06 34.90
CA ASN A 33 -5.97 -80.78 36.17
C ASN A 33 -5.22 -82.16 36.14
N ASP A 34 -5.37 -82.98 37.20
CA ASP A 34 -5.12 -84.44 37.26
C ASP A 34 -3.65 -84.94 37.35
N HIS A 35 -3.32 -86.10 37.97
CA HIS A 35 -4.14 -87.20 38.53
C HIS A 35 -3.41 -87.97 39.68
N HIS A 36 -4.18 -88.54 40.63
CA HIS A 36 -3.94 -89.68 41.58
C HIS A 36 -2.59 -89.94 42.33
N GLU A 37 -2.55 -90.36 43.60
CA GLU A 37 -3.62 -90.71 44.60
C GLU A 37 -3.49 -89.95 45.97
N THR A 38 -3.20 -90.45 47.20
CA THR A 38 -2.78 -91.78 47.72
C THR A 38 -3.28 -92.08 49.17
N THR A 39 -3.83 -93.29 49.37
CA THR A 39 -3.95 -94.17 50.57
C THR A 39 -3.21 -93.75 51.87
N SER A 40 -3.77 -93.82 53.11
CA SER A 40 -5.05 -94.33 53.65
C SER A 40 -5.38 -93.78 55.07
N HIS A 41 -6.64 -93.91 55.51
CA HIS A 41 -7.25 -93.80 56.87
C HIS A 41 -6.35 -93.44 58.09
N GLY A 42 -6.77 -92.62 59.06
CA GLY A 42 -8.09 -92.02 59.39
C GLY A 42 -7.97 -91.17 60.68
N HIS A 43 -9.01 -90.93 61.52
CA HIS A 43 -10.42 -91.31 61.46
C HIS A 43 -11.29 -90.28 62.24
N ILE A 44 -12.24 -90.68 63.10
CA ILE A 44 -13.30 -89.85 63.72
C ILE A 44 -13.50 -90.25 65.20
N GLU A 45 -13.54 -89.28 66.13
CA GLU A 45 -14.68 -89.08 67.05
C GLU A 45 -14.55 -87.77 67.87
N ALA A 46 -15.68 -87.20 68.28
CA ALA A 46 -15.74 -85.99 69.10
C ALA A 46 -17.07 -85.94 69.88
N ASP A 47 -17.02 -85.66 71.18
CA ASP A 47 -18.19 -85.12 71.89
C ASP A 47 -17.87 -84.49 73.26
N LYS A 48 -18.70 -83.50 73.64
CA LYS A 48 -19.03 -82.96 74.99
C LYS A 48 -17.95 -82.48 76.00
N VAL A 49 -18.22 -81.54 76.93
CA VAL A 49 -19.01 -80.27 76.95
C VAL A 49 -18.85 -79.56 78.32
N SER A 50 -19.25 -78.28 78.42
CA SER A 50 -19.56 -77.49 79.64
C SER A 50 -18.44 -76.86 80.51
N THR A 51 -18.19 -75.57 80.23
CA THR A 51 -18.57 -74.41 81.08
C THR A 51 -18.45 -74.47 82.61
N LEU A 52 -17.61 -73.59 83.21
CA LEU A 52 -18.05 -72.45 84.07
C LEU A 52 -16.89 -71.52 84.52
N GLN A 53 -17.24 -70.38 85.13
CA GLN A 53 -16.37 -69.24 85.51
C GLN A 53 -16.07 -69.22 87.05
N PRO A 54 -15.70 -68.08 87.70
CA PRO A 54 -14.47 -67.28 87.63
C PRO A 54 -13.78 -67.13 89.02
N LEU A 55 -12.71 -66.32 89.16
CA LEU A 55 -12.59 -65.17 90.12
C LEU A 55 -11.13 -64.70 90.36
N SER A 56 -10.98 -63.61 91.13
CA SER A 56 -9.79 -62.75 91.22
C SER A 56 -8.95 -62.91 92.51
N PRO A 57 -7.65 -62.52 92.50
CA PRO A 57 -6.78 -62.52 93.68
C PRO A 57 -6.85 -61.21 94.48
N LYS A 58 -6.83 -61.29 95.82
CA LYS A 58 -6.83 -60.15 96.76
C LYS A 58 -5.67 -60.26 97.78
N ARG A 59 -5.17 -59.12 98.28
CA ARG A 59 -3.92 -59.00 99.09
C ARG A 59 -4.04 -59.49 100.54
N VAL A 60 -3.09 -60.31 101.00
CA VAL A 60 -2.63 -60.51 102.41
C VAL A 60 -1.17 -61.02 102.29
N SER A 61 -0.10 -60.61 102.99
CA SER A 61 0.19 -60.15 104.37
C SER A 61 0.26 -61.27 105.43
N GLY A 62 1.14 -61.10 106.43
CA GLY A 62 1.19 -61.87 107.67
C GLY A 62 2.22 -63.01 107.77
N ARG A 63 3.20 -62.89 108.68
CA ARG A 63 3.93 -64.05 109.25
C ARG A 63 2.95 -64.87 110.10
N LYS A 64 2.78 -66.17 109.85
CA LYS A 64 2.02 -67.05 110.75
C LYS A 64 2.90 -67.52 111.92
N LYS A 65 2.37 -67.43 113.15
CA LYS A 65 2.90 -68.17 114.31
C LYS A 65 2.70 -69.67 114.09
N LEU A 66 3.50 -70.50 114.76
CA LEU A 66 3.20 -71.92 114.92
C LEU A 66 1.94 -72.10 115.78
N ASP A 67 1.19 -73.13 115.47
CA ASP A 67 -0.14 -73.42 116.01
C ASP A 67 -0.04 -74.35 117.24
N ALA A 68 -0.74 -74.01 118.32
CA ALA A 68 -0.67 -74.71 119.59
C ALA A 68 -1.26 -76.14 119.51
N GLY A 69 -2.27 -76.37 118.66
CA GLY A 69 -2.82 -77.71 118.43
C GLY A 69 -1.74 -78.68 117.95
N LYS A 70 -0.97 -78.26 116.95
CA LYS A 70 0.13 -79.06 116.37
C LYS A 70 1.29 -79.34 117.33
N VAL A 71 1.45 -78.50 118.37
CA VAL A 71 2.41 -78.77 119.45
C VAL A 71 1.83 -79.82 120.41
N ASN A 72 0.54 -79.75 120.73
CA ASN A 72 -0.15 -80.74 121.55
C ASN A 72 -0.19 -82.12 120.86
N ASP A 73 -0.52 -82.18 119.57
CA ASP A 73 -0.52 -83.42 118.77
C ASP A 73 0.87 -84.08 118.77
N LEU A 74 1.93 -83.27 118.62
CA LEU A 74 3.31 -83.74 118.62
C LEU A 74 3.77 -84.20 120.02
N ILE A 75 3.27 -83.57 121.09
CA ILE A 75 3.48 -84.01 122.48
C ILE A 75 2.77 -85.34 122.73
N GLN A 76 1.49 -85.48 122.35
CA GLN A 76 0.74 -86.74 122.50
C GLN A 76 1.38 -87.87 121.70
N SER A 77 1.76 -87.63 120.44
CA SER A 77 2.52 -88.60 119.63
C SER A 77 3.87 -88.98 120.23
N LYS A 78 4.49 -88.13 121.06
CA LYS A 78 5.75 -88.43 121.73
C LYS A 78 5.54 -89.15 123.08
N ILE A 79 4.45 -88.86 123.79
CA ILE A 79 4.03 -89.58 125.00
C ILE A 79 3.73 -91.04 124.65
N SER A 80 2.84 -91.31 123.70
CA SER A 80 2.49 -92.69 123.32
C SER A 80 3.65 -93.47 122.69
N GLN A 81 4.65 -92.79 122.13
CA GLN A 81 5.90 -93.45 121.74
C GLN A 81 6.71 -93.88 122.97
N LEU A 82 6.90 -93.00 123.96
CA LEU A 82 7.64 -93.34 125.19
C LEU A 82 6.92 -94.40 126.03
N GLU A 83 5.59 -94.38 126.07
CA GLU A 83 4.78 -95.44 126.71
C GLU A 83 4.99 -96.81 126.01
N SER A 84 5.06 -96.82 124.68
CA SER A 84 5.37 -98.03 123.90
C SER A 84 6.82 -98.51 124.13
N ASP A 85 7.79 -97.60 124.16
CA ASP A 85 9.21 -97.92 124.37
C ASP A 85 9.41 -98.59 125.75
N VAL A 86 8.77 -98.07 126.81
CA VAL A 86 8.82 -98.64 128.18
C VAL A 86 8.19 -100.03 128.27
N VAL A 87 7.06 -100.27 127.58
CA VAL A 87 6.43 -101.61 127.56
C VAL A 87 7.32 -102.63 126.84
N GLN A 88 8.07 -102.23 125.82
CA GLN A 88 9.06 -103.11 125.18
C GLN A 88 10.21 -103.47 126.12
N GLU A 89 10.80 -102.49 126.82
CA GLU A 89 11.87 -102.77 127.80
C GLU A 89 11.41 -103.73 128.91
N GLU A 90 10.20 -103.53 129.44
CA GLU A 90 9.67 -104.38 130.51
C GLU A 90 9.41 -105.83 130.05
N ASP A 91 9.04 -106.08 128.80
CA ASP A 91 8.87 -107.44 128.26
C ASP A 91 10.18 -108.09 127.82
N GLU A 92 11.16 -107.32 127.32
CA GLU A 92 12.52 -107.83 127.06
C GLU A 92 13.20 -108.31 128.36
N GLU A 93 13.05 -107.60 129.47
CA GLU A 93 13.54 -108.05 130.79
C GLU A 93 12.87 -109.35 131.24
N LYS A 94 11.55 -109.47 131.12
CA LYS A 94 10.81 -110.71 131.44
C LYS A 94 11.28 -111.91 130.60
N VAL A 95 11.64 -111.70 129.33
CA VAL A 95 12.19 -112.75 128.45
C VAL A 95 13.61 -113.14 128.89
N MET A 96 14.47 -112.17 129.17
CA MET A 96 15.84 -112.40 129.67
C MET A 96 15.84 -113.20 130.99
N ALA A 97 14.98 -112.85 131.94
CA ALA A 97 14.84 -113.56 133.21
C ALA A 97 14.39 -115.04 133.03
N ARG A 98 13.53 -115.32 132.04
CA ARG A 98 13.11 -116.70 131.69
C ARG A 98 14.26 -117.48 131.04
N ALA A 99 15.01 -116.87 130.13
CA ALA A 99 16.17 -117.49 129.50
C ALA A 99 17.25 -117.86 130.53
N ALA A 100 17.57 -116.96 131.46
CA ALA A 100 18.55 -117.20 132.53
C ALA A 100 18.14 -118.38 133.45
N ARG A 101 16.85 -118.52 133.78
CA ARG A 101 16.35 -119.67 134.56
C ARG A 101 16.46 -120.99 133.80
N LYS A 102 16.18 -120.99 132.48
CA LYS A 102 16.30 -122.19 131.62
C LYS A 102 17.76 -122.66 131.52
N ALA A 103 18.69 -121.74 131.24
CA ALA A 103 20.11 -122.05 131.12
C ALA A 103 20.72 -122.63 132.41
N ASN A 104 20.32 -122.13 133.59
CA ASN A 104 20.77 -122.69 134.87
C ASN A 104 20.24 -124.12 135.10
N LYS A 105 18.99 -124.42 134.73
CA LYS A 105 18.44 -125.78 134.85
C LYS A 105 19.14 -126.76 133.92
N GLU A 106 19.39 -126.37 132.67
CA GLU A 106 20.12 -127.17 131.68
C GLU A 106 21.58 -127.42 132.11
N LEU A 107 22.22 -126.45 132.77
CA LEU A 107 23.56 -126.63 133.33
C LEU A 107 23.56 -127.65 134.48
N THR A 108 22.58 -127.62 135.39
CA THR A 108 22.47 -128.62 136.47
C THR A 108 22.19 -130.02 135.92
N GLU A 109 21.29 -130.16 134.95
CA GLU A 109 20.97 -131.45 134.33
C GLU A 109 22.18 -132.03 133.57
N LEU A 110 22.96 -131.18 132.90
CA LEU A 110 24.23 -131.58 132.28
C LEU A 110 25.26 -132.07 133.33
N VAL A 111 25.37 -131.37 134.47
CA VAL A 111 26.28 -131.75 135.57
C VAL A 111 25.88 -133.09 136.19
N ASP A 112 24.60 -133.36 136.39
CA ASP A 112 24.16 -134.62 137.00
C ASP A 112 24.09 -135.81 136.02
N SER A 113 24.19 -135.55 134.71
CA SER A 113 24.27 -136.61 133.68
C SER A 113 25.61 -137.39 133.64
N HIS A 114 26.63 -136.96 134.39
CA HIS A 114 27.92 -137.65 134.50
C HIS A 114 28.14 -138.17 135.92
N GLU A 115 28.20 -139.50 136.10
CA GLU A 115 28.42 -140.10 137.43
C GLU A 115 29.87 -139.86 137.94
N ASP A 116 30.84 -139.79 137.02
CA ASP A 116 32.24 -139.51 137.33
C ASP A 116 32.50 -138.03 137.64
N TYR A 117 33.16 -137.74 138.77
CA TYR A 117 33.61 -136.38 139.12
C TYR A 117 34.42 -135.70 138.02
N LEU A 118 35.26 -136.46 137.29
CA LEU A 118 36.04 -135.92 136.17
C LEU A 118 35.12 -135.50 135.00
N GLY A 119 34.11 -136.32 134.68
CA GLY A 119 33.10 -136.01 133.66
C GLY A 119 32.29 -134.75 134.02
N LYS A 120 31.84 -134.62 135.28
CA LYS A 120 31.17 -133.41 135.77
C LYS A 120 32.02 -132.15 135.55
N ILE A 121 33.32 -132.21 135.87
CA ILE A 121 34.26 -131.09 135.69
C ILE A 121 34.45 -130.78 134.20
N THR A 122 34.66 -131.79 133.35
CA THR A 122 34.83 -131.58 131.89
C THR A 122 33.58 -130.98 131.26
N ALA A 123 32.37 -131.42 131.64
CA ALA A 123 31.12 -130.86 131.14
C ALA A 123 30.93 -129.39 131.54
N ILE A 124 31.22 -129.03 132.79
CA ILE A 124 31.21 -127.62 133.25
C ILE A 124 32.24 -126.80 132.47
N GLN A 125 33.48 -127.29 132.36
CA GLN A 125 34.57 -126.58 131.68
C GLN A 125 34.26 -126.36 130.19
N GLN A 126 33.69 -127.36 129.53
CA GLN A 126 33.24 -127.23 128.15
C GLN A 126 32.06 -126.24 128.04
N LYS A 127 31.08 -126.27 128.94
CA LYS A 127 29.95 -125.34 128.87
C LYS A 127 30.34 -123.88 129.16
N TYR A 128 31.30 -123.65 130.07
CA TYR A 128 31.91 -122.33 130.25
C TYR A 128 32.71 -121.89 129.01
N SER A 129 33.42 -122.80 128.33
CA SER A 129 34.12 -122.51 127.07
C SER A 129 33.13 -122.12 125.95
N GLU A 130 32.02 -122.84 125.81
CA GLU A 130 30.94 -122.49 124.88
C GLU A 130 30.36 -121.12 125.20
N LEU A 131 29.92 -120.87 126.44
CA LEU A 131 29.35 -119.58 126.86
C LEU A 131 30.33 -118.42 126.66
N PHE A 132 31.63 -118.62 126.90
CA PHE A 132 32.65 -117.60 126.62
C PHE A 132 32.81 -117.34 125.12
N GLN A 133 32.80 -118.39 124.29
CA GLN A 133 32.85 -118.27 122.82
C GLN A 133 31.60 -117.59 122.25
N GLU A 134 30.41 -117.89 122.80
CA GLU A 134 29.15 -117.24 122.42
C GLU A 134 29.11 -115.77 122.88
N MET A 135 29.52 -115.46 124.11
CA MET A 135 29.70 -114.08 124.57
C MET A 135 30.66 -113.32 123.63
N LYS A 136 31.81 -113.91 123.29
CA LYS A 136 32.77 -113.34 122.33
C LYS A 136 32.24 -113.30 120.90
N ARG A 137 31.19 -114.05 120.53
CA ARG A 137 30.44 -113.93 119.26
C ARG A 137 29.49 -112.74 119.32
N HIS A 138 28.64 -112.66 120.35
CA HIS A 138 27.69 -111.56 120.55
C HIS A 138 28.39 -110.20 120.72
N GLU A 139 29.56 -110.13 121.36
CA GLU A 139 30.38 -108.92 121.43
C GLU A 139 30.88 -108.46 120.04
N ARG A 140 31.33 -109.41 119.20
CA ARG A 140 31.72 -109.13 117.80
C ARG A 140 30.53 -108.69 116.95
N ASP A 141 29.37 -109.34 117.11
CA ASP A 141 28.17 -109.04 116.33
C ASP A 141 27.47 -107.76 116.79
N HIS A 142 27.51 -107.42 118.08
CA HIS A 142 27.16 -106.09 118.58
C HIS A 142 28.08 -105.02 118.00
N MET A 143 29.41 -105.24 117.99
CA MET A 143 30.35 -104.31 117.37
C MET A 143 30.15 -104.16 115.85
N ARG A 144 29.69 -105.20 115.15
CA ARG A 144 29.28 -105.13 113.74
C ARG A 144 27.98 -104.33 113.57
N ALA A 145 26.96 -104.61 114.40
CA ALA A 145 25.67 -103.92 114.38
C ALA A 145 25.81 -102.42 114.70
N LYS A 146 26.60 -102.08 115.72
CA LYS A 146 26.94 -100.70 116.09
C LYS A 146 27.60 -99.94 114.94
N LYS A 147 28.66 -100.52 114.33
CA LYS A 147 29.30 -99.92 113.14
C LYS A 147 28.35 -99.75 111.96
N ARG A 148 27.41 -100.70 111.76
CA ARG A 148 26.38 -100.59 110.73
C ARG A 148 25.37 -99.47 111.03
N ALA A 149 24.97 -99.29 112.29
CA ALA A 149 24.09 -98.21 112.72
C ALA A 149 24.77 -96.82 112.59
N GLU A 150 26.04 -96.72 113.00
CA GLU A 150 26.87 -95.52 112.82
C GLU A 150 27.02 -95.15 111.33
N GLN A 151 27.29 -96.14 110.46
CA GLN A 151 27.37 -95.95 109.02
C GLN A 151 26.02 -95.55 108.41
N LEU A 152 24.92 -96.21 108.75
CA LEU A 152 23.57 -95.86 108.26
C LEU A 152 23.13 -94.46 108.72
N GLN A 153 23.48 -94.03 109.93
CA GLN A 153 23.20 -92.67 110.39
C GLN A 153 24.04 -91.63 109.63
N LYS A 154 25.30 -91.95 109.31
CA LYS A 154 26.16 -91.11 108.46
C LYS A 154 25.64 -91.02 107.02
N GLU A 155 25.20 -92.12 106.42
CA GLU A 155 24.58 -92.17 105.09
C GLU A 155 23.27 -91.37 105.06
N LYS A 156 22.41 -91.51 106.08
CA LYS A 156 21.17 -90.75 106.26
C LYS A 156 21.41 -89.25 106.35
N ASP A 157 22.41 -88.80 107.10
CA ASP A 157 22.71 -87.36 107.22
C ASP A 157 23.47 -86.82 106.00
N GLN A 158 24.26 -87.64 105.29
CA GLN A 158 24.80 -87.32 103.97
C GLN A 158 23.68 -87.13 102.94
N ALA A 159 22.74 -88.08 102.84
CA ALA A 159 21.59 -87.99 101.94
C ALA A 159 20.68 -86.79 102.27
N ARG A 160 20.53 -86.43 103.56
CA ARG A 160 19.86 -85.18 103.99
C ARG A 160 20.62 -83.93 103.56
N SER A 161 21.95 -83.95 103.60
CA SER A 161 22.82 -82.86 103.11
C SER A 161 22.71 -82.70 101.59
N GLU A 162 22.72 -83.80 100.86
CA GLU A 162 22.53 -83.85 99.41
C GLU A 162 21.14 -83.39 98.99
N MET A 163 20.07 -83.84 99.67
CA MET A 163 18.71 -83.36 99.43
C MET A 163 18.57 -81.85 99.68
N LYS A 164 19.21 -81.30 100.71
CA LYS A 164 19.25 -79.83 100.94
C LYS A 164 19.99 -79.10 99.80
N LYS A 165 21.10 -79.64 99.31
CA LYS A 165 21.82 -79.08 98.14
C LYS A 165 20.96 -79.15 96.88
N ALA A 166 20.32 -80.29 96.61
CA ALA A 166 19.44 -80.50 95.48
C ALA A 166 18.24 -79.53 95.51
N LEU A 167 17.61 -79.33 96.67
CA LEU A 167 16.54 -78.34 96.85
C LEU A 167 17.02 -76.90 96.57
N SER A 168 18.22 -76.52 97.02
CA SER A 168 18.78 -75.18 96.73
C SER A 168 19.14 -75.01 95.24
N VAL A 169 19.63 -76.05 94.58
CA VAL A 169 19.86 -76.04 93.12
C VAL A 169 18.53 -75.96 92.37
N ARG A 170 17.50 -76.70 92.80
CA ARG A 170 16.14 -76.65 92.26
C ARG A 170 15.53 -75.26 92.39
N GLU A 171 15.68 -74.61 93.53
CA GLU A 171 15.22 -73.22 93.77
C GLU A 171 15.96 -72.21 92.87
N LYS A 172 17.29 -72.35 92.72
CA LYS A 172 18.07 -71.51 91.78
C LYS A 172 17.64 -71.71 90.33
N LEU A 173 17.36 -72.94 89.91
CA LEU A 173 16.86 -73.24 88.57
C LEU A 173 15.42 -72.73 88.35
N GLU A 174 14.54 -72.86 89.34
CA GLU A 174 13.19 -72.27 89.28
C GLU A 174 13.24 -70.74 89.16
N ASN A 175 14.13 -70.08 89.90
CA ASN A 175 14.32 -68.64 89.81
C ASN A 175 14.90 -68.24 88.45
N LEU A 176 15.96 -68.91 87.97
CA LEU A 176 16.53 -68.66 86.65
C LEU A 176 15.52 -68.88 85.51
N CYS A 177 14.68 -69.92 85.60
CA CYS A 177 13.60 -70.15 84.63
C CYS A 177 12.53 -69.05 84.66
N ARG A 178 12.17 -68.54 85.86
CA ARG A 178 11.23 -67.42 86.00
C ARG A 178 11.83 -66.11 85.46
N GLU A 179 13.12 -65.86 85.70
CA GLU A 179 13.83 -64.71 85.17
C GLU A 179 13.96 -64.78 83.65
N LEU A 180 14.34 -65.93 83.09
CA LEU A 180 14.39 -66.17 81.64
C LEU A 180 13.01 -66.06 80.97
N GLN A 181 11.94 -66.53 81.61
CA GLN A 181 10.57 -66.33 81.12
C GLN A 181 10.15 -64.85 81.15
N LYS A 182 10.49 -64.13 82.23
CA LYS A 182 10.24 -62.70 82.37
C LYS A 182 11.01 -61.88 81.34
N GLU A 183 12.26 -62.25 81.07
CA GLU A 183 13.14 -61.58 80.13
C GLU A 183 12.76 -61.87 78.67
N ASN A 184 12.44 -63.13 78.32
CA ASN A 184 11.85 -63.45 77.02
C ASN A 184 10.54 -62.68 76.80
N LYS A 185 9.69 -62.54 77.83
CA LYS A 185 8.51 -61.68 77.73
C LYS A 185 8.87 -60.21 77.53
N ARG A 186 9.86 -59.68 78.27
CA ARG A 186 10.37 -58.31 78.10
C ARG A 186 10.84 -58.07 76.66
N ILE A 187 11.64 -58.98 76.12
CA ILE A 187 12.15 -58.92 74.74
C ILE A 187 11.00 -58.98 73.72
N MET A 188 9.99 -59.83 73.93
CA MET A 188 8.79 -59.86 73.07
C MET A 188 7.97 -58.56 73.14
N ASP A 189 7.75 -58.01 74.33
CA ASP A 189 7.02 -56.76 74.54
C ASP A 189 7.80 -55.55 73.98
N GLU A 190 9.14 -55.55 74.08
CA GLU A 190 10.03 -54.51 73.51
C GLU A 190 10.17 -54.63 71.99
N SER A 191 10.31 -55.85 71.45
CA SER A 191 10.32 -56.11 70.00
C SER A 191 8.99 -55.69 69.36
N LYS A 192 7.85 -55.99 70.00
CA LYS A 192 6.54 -55.54 69.55
C LYS A 192 6.42 -54.01 69.56
N LYS A 193 6.86 -53.33 70.62
CA LYS A 193 6.87 -51.86 70.69
C LYS A 193 7.78 -51.24 69.63
N LEU A 194 8.95 -51.83 69.37
CA LEU A 194 9.88 -51.36 68.34
C LEU A 194 9.27 -51.53 66.94
N ALA A 195 8.61 -52.66 66.66
CA ALA A 195 7.90 -52.88 65.41
C ALA A 195 6.73 -51.90 65.23
N GLN A 196 5.97 -51.59 66.29
CA GLN A 196 4.93 -50.56 66.26
C GLN A 196 5.52 -49.17 66.01
N SER A 197 6.58 -48.77 66.70
CA SER A 197 7.23 -47.47 66.50
C SER A 197 7.88 -47.32 65.12
N GLU A 198 8.43 -48.39 64.55
CA GLU A 198 8.92 -48.39 63.17
C GLU A 198 7.77 -48.29 62.15
N GLN A 199 6.62 -48.89 62.42
CA GLN A 199 5.43 -48.73 61.57
C GLN A 199 4.87 -47.30 61.68
N GLU A 200 4.73 -46.76 62.88
CA GLU A 200 4.31 -45.36 63.12
C GLU A 200 5.21 -44.36 62.37
N LYS A 201 6.54 -44.56 62.38
CA LYS A 201 7.49 -43.75 61.59
C LYS A 201 7.29 -43.90 60.08
N ARG A 202 6.98 -45.10 59.58
CA ARG A 202 6.70 -45.35 58.15
C ARG A 202 5.41 -44.66 57.72
N ASP A 203 4.38 -44.73 58.56
CA ASP A 203 3.08 -44.11 58.30
C ASP A 203 3.18 -42.58 58.36
N GLU A 204 3.88 -42.04 59.37
CA GLU A 204 4.23 -40.61 59.44
C GLU A 204 5.02 -40.14 58.20
N LEU A 205 6.02 -40.92 57.76
CA LEU A 205 6.85 -40.56 56.61
C LEU A 205 6.04 -40.62 55.30
N SER A 206 5.19 -41.62 55.16
CA SER A 206 4.27 -41.77 54.01
C SER A 206 3.29 -40.61 53.95
N ALA A 207 2.63 -40.27 55.07
CA ALA A 207 1.73 -39.12 55.15
C ALA A 207 2.45 -37.79 54.86
N LYS A 208 3.72 -37.62 55.27
CA LYS A 208 4.56 -36.46 54.93
C LYS A 208 4.93 -36.41 53.43
N PHE A 209 5.11 -37.56 52.77
CA PHE A 209 5.30 -37.61 51.32
C PHE A 209 4.00 -37.33 50.57
N GLU A 210 2.88 -37.94 50.94
CA GLU A 210 1.56 -37.72 50.34
C GLU A 210 1.13 -36.25 50.47
N SER A 211 1.26 -35.67 51.66
CA SER A 211 0.98 -34.24 51.91
C SER A 211 1.82 -33.32 51.00
N LYS A 212 3.12 -33.61 50.83
CA LYS A 212 3.98 -32.86 49.90
C LYS A 212 3.61 -33.07 48.43
N ILE A 213 3.19 -34.28 48.04
CA ILE A 213 2.71 -34.56 46.68
C ILE A 213 1.42 -33.78 46.41
N VAL A 214 0.51 -33.67 47.39
CA VAL A 214 -0.70 -32.84 47.29
C VAL A 214 -0.36 -31.34 47.24
N GLU A 215 0.57 -30.85 48.06
CA GLU A 215 1.02 -29.44 47.99
C GLU A 215 1.64 -29.12 46.62
N VAL A 216 2.52 -29.98 46.09
CA VAL A 216 3.15 -29.80 44.78
C VAL A 216 2.13 -29.82 43.65
N LYS A 217 1.17 -30.77 43.67
CA LYS A 217 0.06 -30.81 42.70
C LYS A 217 -0.76 -29.53 42.75
N SER A 218 -1.21 -29.11 43.94
CA SER A 218 -1.99 -27.88 44.13
C SER A 218 -1.23 -26.62 43.67
N ARG A 219 0.08 -26.53 43.95
CA ARG A 219 0.93 -25.44 43.41
C ARG A 219 1.04 -25.46 41.88
N MET A 220 1.17 -26.64 41.27
CA MET A 220 1.19 -26.78 39.81
C MET A 220 -0.16 -26.42 39.18
N GLU A 221 -1.27 -26.83 39.79
CA GLU A 221 -2.63 -26.50 39.38
C GLU A 221 -2.89 -24.99 39.49
N MET A 222 -2.55 -24.36 40.63
CA MET A 222 -2.66 -22.91 40.80
C MET A 222 -1.77 -22.13 39.82
N HIS A 223 -0.53 -22.57 39.58
CA HIS A 223 0.36 -21.95 38.61
C HIS A 223 -0.20 -22.06 37.18
N ASN A 224 -0.70 -23.22 36.79
CA ASN A 224 -1.28 -23.44 35.46
C ASN A 224 -2.60 -22.67 35.29
N HIS A 225 -3.42 -22.58 36.33
CA HIS A 225 -4.65 -21.78 36.32
C HIS A 225 -4.34 -20.28 36.22
N GLY A 226 -3.38 -19.77 37.01
CA GLY A 226 -2.92 -18.38 36.91
C GLY A 226 -2.32 -18.05 35.55
N LYS A 227 -1.56 -18.97 34.95
CA LYS A 227 -1.07 -18.83 33.57
C LYS A 227 -2.23 -18.82 32.56
N LEU A 228 -3.22 -19.68 32.72
CA LEU A 228 -4.38 -19.73 31.82
C LEU A 228 -5.23 -18.46 31.89
N ILE A 229 -5.40 -17.88 33.09
CA ILE A 229 -6.03 -16.57 33.29
C ILE A 229 -5.22 -15.48 32.59
N ALA A 230 -3.92 -15.38 32.86
CA ALA A 230 -3.06 -14.37 32.22
C ALA A 230 -3.05 -14.49 30.68
N GLN A 231 -3.14 -15.71 30.14
CA GLN A 231 -3.29 -15.94 28.70
C GLN A 231 -4.70 -15.57 28.19
N ALA A 232 -5.76 -15.69 28.99
CA ALA A 232 -7.08 -15.19 28.63
C ALA A 232 -7.09 -13.65 28.59
N ASP A 233 -6.54 -13.00 29.63
CA ASP A 233 -6.41 -11.55 29.73
C ASP A 233 -5.59 -10.97 28.55
N GLU A 234 -4.46 -11.61 28.20
CA GLU A 234 -3.65 -11.23 27.04
C GLU A 234 -4.43 -11.38 25.72
N ASN A 235 -5.20 -12.47 25.56
CA ASN A 235 -6.04 -12.66 24.37
C ASN A 235 -7.18 -11.64 24.28
N ASP A 236 -7.76 -11.20 25.40
CA ASP A 236 -8.82 -10.19 25.40
C ASP A 236 -8.26 -8.79 25.10
N VAL A 237 -7.10 -8.43 25.64
CA VAL A 237 -6.37 -7.21 25.25
C VAL A 237 -5.99 -7.23 23.76
N LEU A 238 -5.62 -8.38 23.21
CA LEU A 238 -5.37 -8.55 21.77
C LEU A 238 -6.66 -8.41 20.93
N LYS A 239 -7.80 -8.94 21.39
CA LYS A 239 -9.11 -8.75 20.72
C LYS A 239 -9.51 -7.27 20.67
N ASP A 240 -9.41 -6.55 21.79
CA ASP A 240 -9.74 -5.12 21.86
C ASP A 240 -8.79 -4.28 20.98
N ARG A 241 -7.51 -4.64 20.92
CA ARG A 241 -6.56 -4.00 20.02
C ARG A 241 -6.85 -4.28 18.54
N LEU A 242 -7.27 -5.49 18.19
CA LEU A 242 -7.72 -5.81 16.82
C LEU A 242 -9.02 -5.09 16.47
N LYS A 243 -10.00 -5.06 17.39
CA LYS A 243 -11.27 -4.34 17.24
C LYS A 243 -11.07 -2.85 17.00
N THR A 244 -10.25 -2.20 17.81
CA THR A 244 -9.91 -0.77 17.62
C THR A 244 -9.09 -0.50 16.36
N PHE A 245 -8.28 -1.45 15.88
CA PHE A 245 -7.69 -1.36 14.54
C PHE A 245 -8.75 -1.45 13.42
N PHE A 246 -9.71 -2.39 13.49
CA PHE A 246 -10.79 -2.49 12.50
C PHE A 246 -11.63 -1.20 12.46
N GLU A 247 -12.04 -0.68 13.61
CA GLU A 247 -12.79 0.59 13.72
C GLU A 247 -12.01 1.77 13.11
N GLN A 248 -10.68 1.82 13.27
CA GLN A 248 -9.83 2.83 12.62
C GLN A 248 -9.75 2.66 11.09
N TYR A 249 -9.70 1.42 10.59
CA TYR A 249 -9.69 1.14 9.15
C TYR A 249 -11.04 1.44 8.50
N GLU A 250 -12.16 1.09 9.14
CA GLU A 250 -13.51 1.43 8.68
C GLU A 250 -13.73 2.95 8.64
N LEU A 251 -13.31 3.66 9.70
CA LEU A 251 -13.37 5.13 9.73
C LEU A 251 -12.51 5.76 8.62
N ARG A 252 -11.31 5.22 8.37
CA ARG A 252 -10.42 5.68 7.30
C ARG A 252 -11.01 5.42 5.92
N ASP A 253 -11.61 4.25 5.68
CA ASP A 253 -12.27 3.97 4.39
C ASP A 253 -13.47 4.88 4.18
N ALA A 254 -14.31 5.08 5.20
CA ALA A 254 -15.42 6.03 5.15
C ALA A 254 -14.97 7.49 4.91
N GLN A 255 -13.78 7.88 5.37
CA GLN A 255 -13.15 9.17 5.02
C GLN A 255 -12.69 9.19 3.56
N LEU A 256 -12.01 8.14 3.07
CA LEU A 256 -11.57 8.04 1.68
C LEU A 256 -12.75 8.05 0.69
N GLN A 257 -13.84 7.34 0.99
CA GLN A 257 -15.07 7.38 0.19
C GLN A 257 -15.73 8.78 0.17
N LYS A 258 -15.61 9.57 1.24
CA LYS A 258 -16.08 10.97 1.25
C LYS A 258 -15.18 11.86 0.40
N LEU A 259 -13.86 11.69 0.49
CA LEU A 259 -12.88 12.42 -0.31
C LEU A 259 -13.05 12.14 -1.80
N LEU A 260 -13.26 10.88 -2.19
CA LEU A 260 -13.55 10.48 -3.58
C LEU A 260 -14.81 11.18 -4.10
N ARG A 261 -15.95 11.07 -3.40
CA ARG A 261 -17.19 11.77 -3.79
C ARG A 261 -17.01 13.30 -3.89
N SER A 262 -16.18 13.89 -3.03
CA SER A 262 -15.83 15.32 -3.11
C SER A 262 -15.10 15.65 -4.42
N LYS A 263 -14.11 14.83 -4.80
CA LYS A 263 -13.38 14.98 -6.07
C LYS A 263 -14.24 14.66 -7.30
N ASP A 264 -15.15 13.70 -7.23
CA ASP A 264 -16.11 13.43 -8.31
C ASP A 264 -17.02 14.64 -8.58
N LEU A 265 -17.45 15.35 -7.52
CA LEU A 265 -18.25 16.57 -7.61
C LEU A 265 -17.41 17.77 -8.11
N GLU A 266 -16.16 17.89 -7.66
CA GLU A 266 -15.21 18.91 -8.13
C GLU A 266 -14.95 18.77 -9.64
N VAL A 267 -14.71 17.54 -10.13
CA VAL A 267 -14.56 17.23 -11.56
C VAL A 267 -15.84 17.59 -12.33
N GLN A 268 -17.03 17.21 -11.83
CA GLN A 268 -18.31 17.57 -12.48
C GLN A 268 -18.50 19.09 -12.58
N VAL A 269 -18.12 19.87 -11.55
CA VAL A 269 -18.18 21.34 -11.58
C VAL A 269 -17.20 21.91 -12.62
N TYR A 270 -15.99 21.37 -12.73
CA TYR A 270 -15.04 21.79 -13.77
C TYR A 270 -15.51 21.44 -15.18
N MET A 271 -16.05 20.23 -15.40
CA MET A 271 -16.65 19.82 -16.67
C MET A 271 -17.81 20.73 -17.07
N ALA A 272 -18.74 21.02 -16.16
CA ALA A 272 -19.87 21.91 -16.42
C ALA A 272 -19.44 23.36 -16.70
N ARG A 273 -18.37 23.85 -16.06
CA ARG A 273 -17.75 25.15 -16.35
C ARG A 273 -17.11 25.17 -17.75
N TYR A 274 -16.35 24.13 -18.10
CA TYR A 274 -15.76 23.98 -19.43
C TYR A 274 -16.83 23.94 -20.53
N ASP A 275 -17.88 23.12 -20.36
CA ASP A 275 -18.99 23.02 -21.31
C ASP A 275 -19.73 24.35 -21.51
N ARG A 276 -19.91 25.12 -20.43
CA ARG A 276 -20.48 26.47 -20.52
C ARG A 276 -19.57 27.42 -21.32
N GLN A 277 -18.27 27.42 -21.05
CA GLN A 277 -17.34 28.33 -21.76
C GLN A 277 -17.18 27.94 -23.23
N ARG A 278 -17.12 26.64 -23.55
CA ARG A 278 -17.12 26.15 -24.93
C ARG A 278 -18.37 26.65 -25.68
N LYS A 279 -19.57 26.44 -25.14
CA LYS A 279 -20.83 26.91 -25.75
C LYS A 279 -20.89 28.43 -25.94
N LEU A 280 -20.30 29.20 -25.03
CA LEU A 280 -20.19 30.66 -25.19
C LEU A 280 -19.23 31.01 -26.34
N ALA A 281 -18.04 30.40 -26.39
CA ALA A 281 -17.06 30.59 -27.46
C ALA A 281 -17.61 30.16 -28.83
N ASP A 282 -18.36 29.05 -28.90
CA ASP A 282 -19.06 28.59 -30.11
C ASP A 282 -20.08 29.65 -30.57
N SER A 283 -20.85 30.21 -29.63
CA SER A 283 -21.87 31.22 -29.93
C SER A 283 -21.30 32.57 -30.39
N GLU A 284 -20.20 33.03 -29.77
CA GLU A 284 -19.49 34.23 -30.22
C GLU A 284 -18.75 34.00 -31.54
N THR A 285 -18.21 32.80 -31.78
CA THR A 285 -17.63 32.43 -33.08
C THR A 285 -18.69 32.42 -34.18
N ALA A 286 -19.91 31.94 -33.90
CA ALA A 286 -21.04 32.01 -34.82
C ALA A 286 -21.49 33.46 -35.07
N ARG A 287 -21.56 34.29 -34.01
CA ARG A 287 -21.88 35.72 -34.10
C ARG A 287 -20.84 36.48 -34.94
N ALA A 288 -19.56 36.24 -34.71
CA ALA A 288 -18.45 36.85 -35.44
C ALA A 288 -18.48 36.47 -36.93
N LYS A 289 -18.74 35.19 -37.26
CA LYS A 289 -18.93 34.74 -38.65
C LYS A 289 -20.12 35.42 -39.32
N MET A 290 -21.25 35.57 -38.62
CA MET A 290 -22.42 36.26 -39.16
C MET A 290 -22.13 37.75 -39.44
N LEU A 291 -21.45 38.43 -38.52
CA LEU A 291 -21.05 39.83 -38.69
C LEU A 291 -19.99 40.01 -39.80
N LEU A 292 -19.02 39.10 -39.91
CA LEU A 292 -18.02 39.10 -40.98
C LEU A 292 -18.67 38.95 -42.35
N ASN A 293 -19.62 38.02 -42.49
CA ASN A 293 -20.41 37.87 -43.71
C ASN A 293 -21.21 39.14 -44.03
N GLN A 294 -21.83 39.78 -43.03
CA GLN A 294 -22.58 41.02 -43.21
C GLN A 294 -21.66 42.18 -43.69
N VAL A 295 -20.51 42.37 -43.04
CA VAL A 295 -19.50 43.37 -43.47
C VAL A 295 -19.03 43.08 -44.89
N SER A 296 -18.71 41.83 -45.21
CA SER A 296 -18.32 41.41 -46.56
C SER A 296 -19.40 41.76 -47.61
N THR A 297 -20.67 41.49 -47.34
CA THR A 297 -21.76 41.90 -48.25
C THR A 297 -21.88 43.42 -48.41
N PHE A 298 -21.71 44.19 -47.33
CA PHE A 298 -21.75 45.65 -47.43
C PHE A 298 -20.56 46.20 -48.24
N THR A 299 -19.33 45.74 -47.98
CA THR A 299 -18.13 46.12 -48.75
C THR A 299 -18.26 45.75 -50.23
N GLN A 300 -18.87 44.61 -50.57
CA GLN A 300 -19.17 44.28 -51.96
C GLN A 300 -20.16 45.29 -52.56
N THR A 301 -21.31 45.55 -51.92
CA THR A 301 -22.29 46.52 -52.46
C THR A 301 -21.73 47.93 -52.57
N GLU A 302 -20.85 48.34 -51.65
CA GLU A 302 -20.14 49.63 -51.73
C GLU A 302 -19.20 49.67 -52.94
N THR A 303 -18.46 48.59 -53.19
CA THR A 303 -17.55 48.47 -54.35
C THR A 303 -18.32 48.53 -55.67
N GLU A 304 -19.47 47.85 -55.74
CA GLU A 304 -20.36 47.89 -56.91
C GLU A 304 -20.96 49.30 -57.14
N LEU A 305 -21.35 50.00 -56.08
CA LEU A 305 -21.84 51.39 -56.17
C LEU A 305 -20.75 52.40 -56.53
N ARG A 306 -19.52 52.24 -56.00
CA ARG A 306 -18.34 53.04 -56.40
C ARG A 306 -17.99 52.82 -57.88
N SER A 307 -18.08 51.58 -58.36
CA SER A 307 -17.89 51.25 -59.77
C SER A 307 -18.94 51.93 -60.66
N GLN A 308 -20.22 51.86 -60.28
CA GLN A 308 -21.29 52.58 -60.99
C GLN A 308 -21.08 54.10 -61.00
N LEU A 309 -20.62 54.68 -59.88
CA LEU A 309 -20.32 56.12 -59.80
C LEU A 309 -19.20 56.52 -60.77
N ASN A 310 -18.11 55.75 -60.85
CA ASN A 310 -17.03 56.00 -61.80
C ASN A 310 -17.54 55.95 -63.25
N VAL A 311 -18.37 54.97 -63.60
CA VAL A 311 -19.00 54.87 -64.94
C VAL A 311 -19.91 56.08 -65.25
N TYR A 312 -20.56 56.69 -64.24
CA TYR A 312 -21.26 57.96 -64.43
C TYR A 312 -20.32 59.15 -64.59
N VAL A 313 -19.21 59.22 -63.84
CA VAL A 313 -18.19 60.27 -64.00
C VAL A 313 -17.55 60.23 -65.40
N GLU A 314 -17.24 59.03 -65.91
CA GLU A 314 -16.74 58.82 -67.28
C GLU A 314 -17.76 59.30 -68.34
N LYS A 315 -19.06 59.00 -68.15
CA LYS A 315 -20.13 59.49 -69.03
C LYS A 315 -20.30 61.00 -68.96
N PHE A 316 -20.15 61.61 -67.77
CA PHE A 316 -20.19 63.07 -67.64
C PHE A 316 -19.02 63.73 -68.37
N LYS A 317 -17.80 63.20 -68.23
CA LYS A 317 -16.64 63.64 -69.03
C LYS A 317 -16.92 63.50 -70.52
N GLN A 318 -17.41 62.36 -70.99
CA GLN A 318 -17.73 62.17 -72.41
C GLN A 318 -18.76 63.20 -72.94
N VAL A 319 -19.74 63.60 -72.13
CA VAL A 319 -20.70 64.66 -72.48
C VAL A 319 -20.05 66.04 -72.46
N GLU A 320 -19.19 66.33 -71.49
CA GLU A 320 -18.40 67.57 -71.39
C GLU A 320 -17.43 67.72 -72.58
N ASP A 321 -16.67 66.68 -72.91
CA ASP A 321 -15.81 66.58 -74.08
C ASP A 321 -16.61 66.80 -75.37
N THR A 322 -17.78 66.16 -75.51
CA THR A 322 -18.66 66.34 -76.67
C THR A 322 -19.19 67.78 -76.75
N LEU A 323 -19.53 68.39 -75.61
CA LEU A 323 -19.99 69.78 -75.55
C LEU A 323 -18.87 70.76 -75.93
N ASN A 324 -17.65 70.57 -75.42
CA ASN A 324 -16.49 71.38 -75.74
C ASN A 324 -16.13 71.27 -77.24
N ASN A 325 -16.03 70.06 -77.79
CA ASN A 325 -15.85 69.83 -79.23
C ASN A 325 -16.96 70.51 -80.06
N SER A 326 -18.21 70.50 -79.60
CA SER A 326 -19.32 71.20 -80.29
C SER A 326 -19.21 72.72 -80.19
N ASN A 327 -18.71 73.25 -79.08
CA ASN A 327 -18.50 74.68 -78.86
C ASN A 327 -17.37 75.21 -79.76
N ASP A 328 -16.27 74.47 -79.88
CA ASP A 328 -15.18 74.79 -80.80
C ASP A 328 -15.66 74.74 -82.25
N LEU A 329 -16.51 73.77 -82.61
CA LEU A 329 -17.18 73.73 -83.92
C LEU A 329 -18.13 74.92 -84.16
N PHE A 330 -18.83 75.40 -83.13
CA PHE A 330 -19.61 76.65 -83.22
C PHE A 330 -18.72 77.88 -83.37
N MET A 331 -17.55 77.92 -82.75
CA MET A 331 -16.60 79.04 -82.88
C MET A 331 -15.91 79.05 -84.24
N THR A 332 -15.56 77.89 -84.81
CA THR A 332 -15.06 77.81 -86.20
C THR A 332 -16.13 78.21 -87.19
N PHE A 333 -17.35 77.66 -87.12
CA PHE A 333 -18.46 78.10 -87.98
C PHE A 333 -18.76 79.60 -87.83
N ARG A 334 -18.66 80.18 -86.63
CA ARG A 334 -18.81 81.62 -86.42
C ARG A 334 -17.71 82.42 -87.12
N LYS A 335 -16.45 81.99 -86.98
CA LYS A 335 -15.27 82.58 -87.66
C LYS A 335 -15.42 82.50 -89.18
N GLU A 336 -15.90 81.38 -89.71
CA GLU A 336 -16.20 81.19 -91.14
C GLU A 336 -17.36 82.08 -91.60
N MET A 337 -18.47 82.16 -90.86
CA MET A 337 -19.58 83.06 -91.21
C MET A 337 -19.16 84.54 -91.18
N GLU A 338 -18.28 84.93 -90.26
CA GLU A 338 -17.68 86.27 -90.26
C GLU A 338 -16.75 86.50 -91.45
N GLN A 339 -15.88 85.53 -91.78
CA GLN A 339 -15.00 85.59 -92.96
C GLN A 339 -15.81 85.66 -94.25
N MET A 340 -16.86 84.85 -94.40
CA MET A 340 -17.80 84.88 -95.52
C MET A 340 -18.54 86.22 -95.58
N THR A 341 -19.00 86.76 -94.45
CA THR A 341 -19.62 88.10 -94.40
C THR A 341 -18.63 89.20 -94.81
N LYS A 342 -17.36 89.10 -94.40
CA LYS A 342 -16.27 90.01 -94.81
C LYS A 342 -15.98 89.86 -96.31
N LYS A 343 -15.97 88.63 -96.85
CA LYS A 343 -15.79 88.32 -98.28
C LYS A 343 -16.94 88.85 -99.14
N THR A 344 -18.19 88.64 -98.75
CA THR A 344 -19.37 89.22 -99.43
C THR A 344 -19.29 90.75 -99.46
N LYS A 345 -18.92 91.39 -98.34
CA LYS A 345 -18.74 92.86 -98.28
C LYS A 345 -17.55 93.37 -99.12
N ARG A 346 -16.52 92.56 -99.40
CA ARG A 346 -15.45 92.87 -100.35
C ARG A 346 -15.98 92.77 -101.79
N LEU A 347 -16.56 91.64 -102.16
CA LEU A 347 -17.18 91.39 -103.47
C LEU A 347 -18.28 92.43 -103.82
N GLU A 348 -19.08 92.88 -102.86
CA GLU A 348 -20.05 93.96 -103.05
C GLU A 348 -19.40 95.32 -103.37
N LYS A 349 -18.23 95.62 -102.76
CA LYS A 349 -17.47 96.84 -103.07
C LYS A 349 -16.83 96.74 -104.44
N GLU A 350 -16.19 95.61 -104.74
CA GLU A 350 -15.56 95.32 -106.04
C GLU A 350 -16.61 95.40 -107.17
N ASN A 351 -17.78 94.80 -106.99
CA ASN A 351 -18.89 94.88 -107.95
C ASN A 351 -19.37 96.33 -108.13
N LYS A 352 -19.54 97.12 -107.06
CA LYS A 352 -19.83 98.57 -107.15
C LYS A 352 -18.73 99.37 -107.86
N ILE A 353 -17.46 98.98 -107.72
CA ILE A 353 -16.33 99.60 -108.44
C ILE A 353 -16.35 99.19 -109.92
N LEU A 354 -16.64 97.94 -110.25
CA LEU A 354 -16.80 97.46 -111.63
C LEU A 354 -17.97 98.13 -112.35
N ILE A 355 -19.11 98.32 -111.67
CA ILE A 355 -20.25 99.10 -112.18
C ILE A 355 -19.80 100.53 -112.48
N LYS A 356 -19.12 101.22 -111.55
CA LYS A 356 -18.59 102.58 -111.78
C LYS A 356 -17.55 102.66 -112.90
N LYS A 357 -16.68 101.65 -113.03
CA LYS A 357 -15.73 101.56 -114.16
C LYS A 357 -16.48 101.38 -115.49
N ALA A 358 -17.53 100.54 -115.53
CA ALA A 358 -18.37 100.37 -116.71
C ALA A 358 -19.18 101.64 -117.05
N GLU A 359 -19.75 102.34 -116.07
CA GLU A 359 -20.41 103.64 -116.25
C GLU A 359 -19.46 104.70 -116.83
N THR A 360 -18.23 104.74 -116.32
CA THR A 360 -17.18 105.68 -116.77
C THR A 360 -16.70 105.31 -118.18
N MET A 361 -16.44 104.03 -118.45
CA MET A 361 -16.10 103.54 -119.79
C MET A 361 -17.20 103.83 -120.81
N ASN A 362 -18.48 103.63 -120.45
CA ASN A 362 -19.62 103.97 -121.30
C ASN A 362 -19.71 105.48 -121.56
N LYS A 363 -19.41 106.33 -120.58
CA LYS A 363 -19.31 107.79 -120.76
C LYS A 363 -18.19 108.15 -121.73
N ASN A 364 -17.00 107.59 -121.57
CA ASN A 364 -15.86 107.86 -122.45
C ASN A 364 -16.15 107.38 -123.90
N ILE A 365 -16.81 106.24 -124.06
CA ILE A 365 -17.26 105.73 -125.38
C ILE A 365 -18.27 106.68 -126.02
N LEU A 366 -19.22 107.25 -125.25
CA LEU A 366 -20.15 108.26 -125.75
C LEU A 366 -19.41 109.54 -126.19
N GLU A 367 -18.46 110.04 -125.39
CA GLU A 367 -17.66 111.22 -125.73
C GLU A 367 -16.82 110.98 -127.01
N MET A 368 -16.19 109.81 -127.17
CA MET A 368 -15.51 109.41 -128.42
C MET A 368 -16.45 109.32 -129.63
N VAL A 369 -17.70 108.91 -129.45
CA VAL A 369 -18.72 108.88 -130.52
C VAL A 369 -19.19 110.28 -130.88
N GLU A 370 -19.31 111.20 -129.92
CA GLU A 370 -19.60 112.61 -130.17
C GLU A 370 -18.43 113.30 -130.88
N GLU A 371 -17.18 113.07 -130.48
CA GLU A 371 -16.00 113.57 -131.19
C GLU A 371 -15.89 113.02 -132.61
N ARG A 372 -16.05 111.69 -132.81
CA ARG A 372 -16.06 111.10 -134.16
C ARG A 372 -17.15 111.73 -135.02
N THR A 373 -18.36 111.91 -134.50
CA THR A 373 -19.46 112.50 -135.29
C THR A 373 -19.32 114.02 -135.51
N LYS A 374 -18.53 114.71 -134.70
CA LYS A 374 -18.06 116.08 -134.97
C LYS A 374 -17.01 116.10 -136.08
N GLN A 375 -15.93 115.33 -135.96
CA GLN A 375 -14.87 115.21 -136.97
C GLN A 375 -15.43 114.79 -138.34
N GLN A 376 -16.39 113.85 -138.37
CA GLN A 376 -17.08 113.43 -139.59
C GLN A 376 -17.81 114.59 -140.30
N LYS A 377 -18.47 115.49 -139.55
CA LYS A 377 -19.12 116.69 -140.10
C LYS A 377 -18.10 117.69 -140.62
N GLU A 378 -17.00 117.88 -139.91
CA GLU A 378 -15.91 118.77 -140.31
C GLU A 378 -15.25 118.27 -141.61
N ALA A 379 -14.94 116.97 -141.70
CA ALA A 379 -14.46 116.31 -142.91
C ALA A 379 -15.46 116.39 -144.09
N GLU A 380 -16.77 116.28 -143.84
CA GLU A 380 -17.78 116.56 -144.86
C GLU A 380 -17.73 118.01 -145.35
N THR A 381 -17.51 118.99 -144.47
CA THR A 381 -17.42 120.41 -144.88
C THR A 381 -16.14 120.75 -145.63
N THR A 382 -14.99 120.14 -145.30
CA THR A 382 -13.75 120.30 -146.10
C THR A 382 -13.91 119.64 -147.47
N LYS A 383 -14.49 118.44 -147.55
CA LYS A 383 -14.80 117.76 -148.83
C LYS A 383 -15.76 118.57 -149.71
N LYS A 384 -16.76 119.24 -149.11
CA LYS A 384 -17.65 120.21 -149.80
C LYS A 384 -16.96 121.51 -150.22
N ARG A 385 -15.81 121.87 -149.63
CA ARG A 385 -14.95 122.99 -150.08
C ARG A 385 -14.03 122.56 -151.23
N MET A 386 -13.38 121.40 -151.15
CA MET A 386 -12.59 120.82 -152.25
C MET A 386 -13.40 120.75 -153.54
N ALA A 387 -14.60 120.16 -153.50
CA ALA A 387 -15.45 120.03 -154.68
C ALA A 387 -15.84 121.39 -155.33
N LYS A 388 -15.81 122.50 -154.58
CA LYS A 388 -16.01 123.85 -155.16
C LYS A 388 -14.75 124.38 -155.84
N LEU A 389 -13.57 124.14 -155.26
CA LEU A 389 -12.27 124.47 -155.85
C LEU A 389 -12.01 123.66 -157.13
N GLU A 390 -12.25 122.35 -157.11
CA GLU A 390 -12.10 121.49 -158.31
C GLU A 390 -12.96 121.96 -159.47
N ASN A 391 -14.22 122.32 -159.22
CA ASN A 391 -15.12 122.84 -160.25
C ASN A 391 -14.67 124.21 -160.78
N LEU A 392 -14.08 125.08 -159.94
CA LEU A 392 -13.52 126.36 -160.35
C LEU A 392 -12.27 126.16 -161.23
N CYS A 393 -11.37 125.25 -160.83
CA CYS A 393 -10.18 124.92 -161.62
C CYS A 393 -10.54 124.33 -163.00
N ARG A 394 -11.52 123.42 -163.07
CA ARG A 394 -12.02 122.86 -164.34
C ARG A 394 -12.64 123.94 -165.25
N ALA A 395 -13.35 124.92 -164.68
CA ALA A 395 -13.91 126.03 -165.44
C ALA A 395 -12.82 126.94 -166.04
N LEU A 396 -11.82 127.33 -165.22
CA LEU A 396 -10.70 128.17 -165.67
C LEU A 396 -9.80 127.46 -166.69
N GLN A 397 -9.59 126.15 -166.56
CA GLN A 397 -8.90 125.34 -167.56
C GLN A 397 -9.67 125.30 -168.90
N ALA A 398 -11.00 125.21 -168.87
CA ALA A 398 -11.81 125.23 -170.08
C ALA A 398 -11.73 126.58 -170.83
N GLU A 399 -11.72 127.71 -170.12
CA GLU A 399 -11.51 129.03 -170.74
C GLU A 399 -10.10 129.17 -171.34
N ARG A 400 -9.05 128.69 -170.64
CA ARG A 400 -7.67 128.69 -171.17
C ARG A 400 -7.58 127.92 -172.49
N ILE A 401 -8.11 126.70 -172.52
CA ILE A 401 -8.10 125.84 -173.72
C ILE A 401 -8.90 126.50 -174.87
N ALA A 402 -10.00 127.18 -174.57
CA ALA A 402 -10.79 127.89 -175.59
C ALA A 402 -10.06 129.11 -176.21
N LEU A 403 -9.16 129.76 -175.45
CA LEU A 403 -8.34 130.86 -175.93
C LEU A 403 -7.10 130.38 -176.70
N GLU A 404 -6.42 129.33 -176.21
CA GLU A 404 -5.25 128.74 -176.90
C GLU A 404 -5.62 128.22 -178.29
N ASN A 405 -6.76 127.53 -178.43
CA ASN A 405 -7.29 127.08 -179.72
C ASN A 405 -7.65 128.22 -180.69
N LYS A 406 -7.66 129.49 -180.26
CA LYS A 406 -7.99 130.65 -181.09
C LYS A 406 -6.78 131.54 -181.43
N ILE A 407 -5.61 131.23 -180.88
CA ILE A 407 -4.32 131.79 -181.28
C ILE A 407 -3.51 130.74 -182.08
N ALA A 408 -3.73 129.44 -181.84
CA ALA A 408 -3.18 128.33 -182.62
C ALA A 408 -3.62 128.30 -184.10
N GLU A 409 -4.54 129.16 -184.51
CA GLU A 409 -4.91 129.37 -185.93
C GLU A 409 -3.93 130.32 -186.68
N LEU A 410 -2.89 130.84 -186.00
CA LEU A 410 -1.86 131.71 -186.60
C LEU A 410 -0.38 131.31 -186.37
N GLU A 411 -0.03 130.55 -185.31
CA GLU A 411 1.33 130.00 -185.05
C GLU A 411 1.26 128.93 -183.91
N GLY A 412 2.27 128.05 -183.68
CA GLY A 412 2.19 127.11 -182.53
C GLY A 412 3.33 126.09 -182.25
N GLY A 413 3.27 125.45 -181.05
CA GLY A 413 3.92 124.15 -180.68
C GLY A 413 4.61 123.98 -179.28
N ILE A 414 4.07 123.10 -178.38
CA ILE A 414 4.73 122.30 -177.28
C ILE A 414 5.23 123.03 -175.98
N HIS A 415 5.19 122.59 -174.69
CA HIS A 415 4.89 121.34 -173.87
C HIS A 415 6.10 120.55 -173.27
N GLU A 416 6.14 119.90 -172.07
CA GLU A 416 5.44 119.98 -170.74
C GLU A 416 6.27 119.15 -169.66
N SER A 417 6.01 119.19 -168.32
CA SER A 417 6.75 118.43 -167.24
C SER A 417 6.05 118.33 -165.84
N TYR A 418 6.49 117.47 -164.88
CA TYR A 418 5.83 117.18 -163.55
C TYR A 418 6.72 116.55 -162.39
N ASP A 419 6.44 116.89 -161.10
CA ASP A 419 6.35 116.19 -159.74
C ASP A 419 7.27 115.00 -159.24
N ASP A 420 7.41 114.56 -157.94
CA ASP A 420 7.21 115.06 -156.51
C ASP A 420 7.69 113.98 -155.42
N ASP A 421 7.59 114.21 -154.06
CA ASP A 421 8.23 113.49 -152.87
C ASP A 421 7.30 112.77 -151.79
N ASP A 422 7.78 112.32 -150.58
CA ASP A 422 7.20 112.49 -149.15
C ASP A 422 7.38 111.39 -147.99
N VAL A 423 7.27 111.80 -146.67
CA VAL A 423 6.87 111.21 -145.31
C VAL A 423 7.71 110.40 -144.21
N GLU A 424 7.24 110.46 -142.91
CA GLU A 424 7.77 110.01 -141.53
C GLU A 424 6.66 109.33 -140.61
N TYR A 425 6.63 108.97 -139.27
CA TYR A 425 7.42 109.03 -137.96
C TYR A 425 6.83 108.12 -136.78
N ASP A 426 7.34 108.14 -135.51
CA ASP A 426 7.11 107.22 -134.29
C ASP A 426 6.88 107.98 -132.90
N ASP A 427 6.81 107.58 -131.58
CA ASP A 427 7.06 106.43 -130.59
C ASP A 427 5.91 106.33 -129.46
N ASP A 428 5.89 105.97 -128.12
CA ASP A 428 6.75 105.69 -126.88
C ASP A 428 6.23 104.48 -125.94
N ASP A 429 6.04 104.30 -124.58
CA ASP A 429 5.87 105.02 -123.23
C ASP A 429 5.95 104.03 -121.94
N GLU A 430 5.70 104.43 -120.64
CA GLU A 430 5.95 103.75 -119.28
C GLU A 430 4.77 102.94 -118.53
N GLU A 431 4.61 102.52 -117.22
CA GLU A 431 4.89 102.94 -115.77
C GLU A 431 4.81 101.77 -114.66
N TYR A 432 4.64 102.00 -113.31
CA TYR A 432 5.01 101.13 -112.09
C TYR A 432 3.85 100.57 -111.13
N ASP A 433 3.92 99.99 -109.88
CA ASP A 433 4.53 100.22 -108.49
C ASP A 433 4.80 98.91 -107.58
N ASP A 434 4.77 98.92 -106.20
CA ASP A 434 5.46 97.99 -105.19
C ASP A 434 4.77 97.65 -103.76
N ASP A 435 5.46 97.00 -102.74
CA ASP A 435 5.28 96.76 -101.22
C ASP A 435 5.12 95.28 -100.60
N GLU A 436 5.67 94.95 -99.38
CA GLU A 436 5.99 93.56 -98.81
C GLU A 436 5.46 93.11 -97.37
N GLU A 437 5.37 91.78 -97.02
CA GLU A 437 5.19 91.19 -95.61
C GLU A 437 5.47 89.62 -95.43
N ASP A 438 6.23 89.18 -94.38
CA ASP A 438 6.39 87.87 -93.58
C ASP A 438 6.53 86.38 -94.12
N GLU A 439 7.35 85.51 -93.43
CA GLU A 439 7.34 84.00 -93.43
C GLU A 439 7.96 83.31 -92.13
N ASP A 440 7.89 81.97 -91.99
CA ASP A 440 7.95 81.12 -90.75
C ASP A 440 9.32 80.62 -90.17
N GLY A 441 9.28 79.96 -88.98
CA GLY A 441 10.36 79.11 -88.41
C GLY A 441 9.95 78.26 -87.18
N VAL A 442 10.49 77.04 -87.00
CA VAL A 442 10.03 75.99 -86.03
C VAL A 442 11.17 75.17 -85.36
N ASP A 443 10.77 74.28 -84.43
CA ASP A 443 11.48 73.08 -83.88
C ASP A 443 12.68 73.26 -82.91
N ASP A 444 13.08 72.29 -82.06
CA ASP A 444 12.37 71.20 -81.31
C ASP A 444 13.37 70.52 -80.31
N LEU A 445 12.89 69.56 -79.51
CA LEU A 445 13.59 68.43 -78.83
C LEU A 445 14.28 68.60 -77.46
N GLU A 446 14.41 67.43 -76.82
CA GLU A 446 14.72 67.12 -75.42
C GLU A 446 16.15 66.55 -75.23
N VAL A 447 16.57 66.34 -73.97
CA VAL A 447 17.00 65.05 -73.36
C VAL A 447 17.79 65.30 -72.06
N ASP A 448 17.62 64.40 -71.08
CA ASP A 448 18.12 64.45 -69.71
C ASP A 448 19.62 64.13 -69.53
N GLU A 449 20.18 64.49 -68.37
CA GLU A 449 21.14 63.61 -67.66
C GLU A 449 21.08 63.81 -66.12
N GLU A 450 21.72 62.91 -65.37
CA GLU A 450 21.65 62.71 -63.91
C GLU A 450 22.24 63.88 -63.08
N GLY A 451 21.95 64.07 -61.78
CA GLY A 451 21.12 63.35 -60.82
C GLY A 451 21.54 63.74 -59.38
N ASP A 452 20.61 63.75 -58.40
CA ASP A 452 20.90 64.22 -57.02
C ASP A 452 20.35 63.26 -55.93
N ALA A 453 20.76 63.50 -54.68
CA ALA A 453 20.98 62.48 -53.67
C ALA A 453 19.89 62.29 -52.59
N LEU A 454 20.18 61.30 -51.72
CA LEU A 454 19.79 61.15 -50.31
C LEU A 454 18.55 60.32 -49.89
N GLU A 455 18.82 59.58 -48.80
CA GLU A 455 17.95 59.17 -47.68
C GLU A 455 16.78 58.17 -47.86
N GLY A 456 16.86 57.08 -47.08
CA GLY A 456 15.81 56.85 -46.08
C GLY A 456 15.05 55.52 -46.07
N ALA A 457 15.67 54.43 -45.56
CA ALA A 457 14.97 53.38 -44.79
C ALA A 457 15.95 52.40 -44.11
N GLU A 458 16.03 52.41 -42.78
CA GLU A 458 16.61 51.27 -42.04
C GLU A 458 15.61 50.11 -42.01
N SER A 459 16.10 48.89 -42.22
CA SER A 459 15.35 47.65 -41.95
C SER A 459 15.99 46.93 -40.77
N PRO A 460 15.31 46.79 -39.61
CA PRO A 460 15.83 45.98 -38.52
C PRO A 460 15.66 44.48 -38.84
N ASP A 461 16.71 43.70 -38.63
CA ASP A 461 16.69 42.25 -38.80
C ASP A 461 15.69 41.54 -37.86
N LEU A 462 15.21 40.37 -38.29
CA LEU A 462 14.32 39.53 -37.49
C LEU A 462 15.11 38.80 -36.39
N ASP A 463 15.02 39.33 -35.17
CA ASP A 463 15.71 38.81 -33.99
C ASP A 463 15.05 37.52 -33.44
N GLU A 464 15.24 36.39 -34.14
CA GLU A 464 14.82 35.04 -33.72
C GLU A 464 15.61 34.50 -32.50
N ASN A 465 15.67 35.27 -31.40
CA ASN A 465 16.26 34.79 -30.15
C ASN A 465 15.59 35.33 -28.87
N SER A 466 14.29 35.66 -28.93
CA SER A 466 13.46 35.90 -27.73
C SER A 466 13.15 34.58 -27.00
N ASN A 467 14.20 33.92 -26.52
CA ASN A 467 14.18 32.63 -25.86
C ASN A 467 13.43 32.72 -24.50
N PHE A 468 12.10 32.54 -24.53
CA PHE A 468 11.20 32.69 -23.38
C PHE A 468 11.29 31.52 -22.37
N LEU A 469 12.50 31.03 -22.14
CA LEU A 469 12.81 30.13 -21.04
C LEU A 469 12.90 30.96 -19.75
N PHE A 470 11.88 30.86 -18.89
CA PHE A 470 11.92 31.46 -17.54
C PHE A 470 13.22 31.03 -16.84
N ASP A 471 14.13 31.99 -16.56
CA ASP A 471 15.39 31.69 -15.85
C ASP A 471 15.07 30.92 -14.56
N MET A 472 15.76 29.79 -14.39
CA MET A 472 15.61 28.91 -13.24
C MET A 472 15.81 29.67 -11.92
N LYS A 473 16.63 30.72 -11.90
CA LYS A 473 16.78 31.64 -10.76
C LYS A 473 15.53 32.47 -10.47
N THR A 474 14.77 32.87 -11.48
CA THR A 474 13.50 33.59 -11.33
C THR A 474 12.44 32.69 -10.71
N ILE A 475 12.40 31.42 -11.11
CA ILE A 475 11.52 30.40 -10.50
C ILE A 475 11.94 30.14 -9.03
N GLU A 476 13.24 29.98 -8.75
CA GLU A 476 13.72 29.86 -7.36
C GLU A 476 13.44 31.11 -6.51
N GLN A 477 13.55 32.32 -7.07
CA GLN A 477 13.18 33.55 -6.36
C GLN A 477 11.66 33.65 -6.10
N ALA A 478 10.83 33.20 -7.03
CA ALA A 478 9.38 33.14 -6.85
C ALA A 478 9.03 32.15 -5.73
N LEU A 479 9.61 30.95 -5.74
CA LEU A 479 9.40 29.93 -4.70
C LEU A 479 9.91 30.36 -3.31
N ARG A 480 11.03 31.10 -3.23
CA ARG A 480 11.50 31.69 -1.96
C ARG A 480 10.63 32.84 -1.43
N LYS A 481 9.84 33.50 -2.29
CA LYS A 481 8.88 34.55 -1.92
C LYS A 481 7.48 34.01 -1.64
N TYR A 482 7.25 32.72 -1.86
CA TYR A 482 5.95 32.08 -1.65
C TYR A 482 5.77 31.70 -0.18
N GLU A 483 5.45 32.67 0.68
CA GLU A 483 4.85 32.34 1.97
C GLU A 483 3.52 31.61 1.73
N PRO A 484 3.31 30.42 2.31
CA PRO A 484 2.03 29.72 2.16
C PRO A 484 0.94 30.54 2.85
N ALA A 485 -0.01 31.04 2.05
CA ALA A 485 -1.18 31.75 2.54
C ALA A 485 -1.85 30.92 3.66
N HIS A 486 -2.08 31.55 4.82
CA HIS A 486 -2.65 30.86 5.97
C HIS A 486 -4.05 30.33 5.62
N VAL A 487 -4.17 29.01 5.50
CA VAL A 487 -5.45 28.33 5.36
C VAL A 487 -6.18 28.42 6.69
N SER A 488 -7.02 29.45 6.84
CA SER A 488 -7.90 29.61 7.99
C SER A 488 -9.07 28.62 7.88
N GLY A 489 -8.83 27.37 8.26
CA GLY A 489 -9.84 26.31 8.34
C GLY A 489 -9.35 25.16 9.21
N ASP A 490 -10.21 24.70 10.11
CA ASP A 490 -9.89 23.67 11.13
C ASP A 490 -9.87 22.23 10.54
N GLU A 491 -9.05 21.99 9.52
CA GLU A 491 -8.74 20.66 9.01
C GLU A 491 -7.28 20.26 9.30
N PRO A 492 -7.03 19.14 10.01
CA PRO A 492 -5.66 18.65 10.26
C PRO A 492 -4.96 18.20 8.97
N CYS A 493 -4.17 19.08 8.37
CA CYS A 493 -3.30 18.74 7.23
C CYS A 493 -2.42 17.51 7.56
N PRO A 494 -2.42 16.44 6.73
CA PRO A 494 -1.70 15.18 7.02
C PRO A 494 -0.16 15.29 7.15
N ILE A 495 0.39 16.48 6.92
CA ILE A 495 1.81 16.76 6.68
C ILE A 495 2.63 16.80 7.99
N HIS A 496 1.98 16.92 9.16
CA HIS A 496 2.69 17.09 10.44
C HIS A 496 3.32 15.82 11.04
N ASN A 497 2.89 14.62 10.67
CA ASN A 497 3.39 13.36 11.24
C ASN A 497 4.56 12.68 10.46
N GLU A 498 4.98 13.22 9.32
CA GLU A 498 6.19 12.72 8.63
C GLU A 498 7.47 13.33 9.25
N SER A 499 8.50 12.51 9.52
CA SER A 499 9.79 13.03 9.97
C SER A 499 10.45 13.89 8.90
N ALA A 500 11.25 14.89 9.30
CA ALA A 500 11.86 15.85 8.37
C ALA A 500 12.64 15.21 7.20
N PRO A 501 13.39 14.09 7.39
CA PRO A 501 14.03 13.40 6.26
C PRO A 501 13.03 12.85 5.24
N ARG A 502 11.91 12.26 5.67
CA ARG A 502 10.88 11.74 4.75
C ARG A 502 10.22 12.84 3.92
N ARG A 503 9.96 14.00 4.53
CA ARG A 503 9.45 15.18 3.81
C ARG A 503 10.45 15.69 2.78
N GLN A 504 11.75 15.73 3.10
CA GLN A 504 12.78 16.09 2.12
C GLN A 504 12.90 15.08 0.99
N GLU A 505 12.86 13.77 1.27
CA GLU A 505 12.90 12.71 0.25
C GLU A 505 11.72 12.85 -0.73
N ARG A 506 10.52 13.02 -0.19
CA ARG A 506 9.28 13.17 -0.97
C ARG A 506 9.26 14.46 -1.79
N LEU A 507 9.84 15.55 -1.28
CA LEU A 507 10.01 16.79 -2.02
C LEU A 507 10.96 16.64 -3.22
N LYS A 508 12.05 15.87 -3.08
CA LYS A 508 12.95 15.55 -4.21
C LYS A 508 12.26 14.74 -5.30
N VAL A 509 11.48 13.72 -4.93
CA VAL A 509 10.73 12.89 -5.88
C VAL A 509 9.77 13.75 -6.70
N LEU A 510 8.95 14.57 -6.04
CA LEU A 510 8.05 15.52 -6.70
C LEU A 510 8.81 16.51 -7.61
N LEU A 511 10.03 16.93 -7.23
CA LEU A 511 10.86 17.82 -8.05
C LEU A 511 11.37 17.14 -9.33
N GLU A 512 11.74 15.86 -9.29
CA GLU A 512 12.16 15.11 -10.48
C GLU A 512 10.97 14.68 -11.35
N GLU A 513 9.82 14.34 -10.76
CA GLU A 513 8.57 14.13 -11.51
C GLU A 513 8.19 15.41 -12.28
N HIS A 514 8.24 16.57 -11.64
CA HIS A 514 7.91 17.85 -12.28
C HIS A 514 8.95 18.27 -13.34
N LYS A 515 10.25 17.93 -13.17
CA LYS A 515 11.27 18.07 -14.21
C LYS A 515 11.05 17.13 -15.39
N HIS A 516 10.54 15.92 -15.15
CA HIS A 516 10.22 14.96 -16.20
C HIS A 516 9.02 15.44 -17.02
N GLN A 517 7.97 15.92 -16.35
CA GLN A 517 6.80 16.51 -17.02
C GLN A 517 7.19 17.72 -17.88
N ILE A 518 7.96 18.68 -17.35
CA ILE A 518 8.44 19.84 -18.14
C ILE A 518 9.24 19.41 -19.38
N LYS A 519 9.98 18.29 -19.34
CA LYS A 519 10.67 17.74 -20.51
C LYS A 519 9.73 17.12 -21.53
N ILE A 520 8.68 16.43 -21.09
CA ILE A 520 7.63 15.88 -21.97
C ILE A 520 6.90 17.05 -22.64
N ASP A 521 6.37 17.99 -21.85
CA ASP A 521 5.64 19.16 -22.33
C ASP A 521 6.48 19.99 -23.32
N SER A 522 7.79 20.12 -23.07
CA SER A 522 8.72 20.81 -23.99
C SER A 522 8.99 20.03 -25.28
N VAL A 523 8.98 18.70 -25.26
CA VAL A 523 9.16 17.87 -26.47
C VAL A 523 7.86 17.88 -27.30
N ASP A 524 6.71 17.77 -26.65
CA ASP A 524 5.41 17.87 -27.30
C ASP A 524 5.18 19.27 -27.91
N TYR A 525 5.61 20.34 -27.23
CA TYR A 525 5.59 21.70 -27.78
C TYR A 525 6.48 21.85 -29.03
N ILE A 526 7.68 21.25 -29.03
CA ILE A 526 8.58 21.24 -30.21
C ILE A 526 7.97 20.41 -31.35
N HIS A 527 7.25 19.33 -31.05
CA HIS A 527 6.52 18.54 -32.04
C HIS A 527 5.25 19.23 -32.57
N MET A 528 4.68 20.19 -31.83
CA MET A 528 3.52 20.99 -32.25
C MET A 528 3.89 22.21 -33.12
N GLN A 529 5.19 22.53 -33.18
CA GLN A 529 5.80 23.62 -33.97
C GLN A 529 6.39 23.13 -35.32
N ARG A 530 6.05 21.90 -35.76
CA ARG A 530 6.52 21.26 -36.99
C ARG A 530 5.40 20.62 -37.79
#